data_AF-A0A9E5SEE2-F1
#
_entry.id   AF-A0A9E5SEE2-F1
#
_cell.length_a   1.000
_cell.length_b   1.000
_cell.length_c   1.000
_cell.angle_alpha   90.00
_cell.angle_beta   90.00
_cell.angle_gamma   90.00
#
_symmetry.space_group_name_H-M   'P 1'
#
loop_
_entity.id
_entity.type
_entity.pdbx_description
1 polymer ?
#
loop_
_entity_poly.entity_id
_entity_poly.type
_entity_poly.pdbx_seq_one_letter_code
_entity_poly.pdbx_strand_id
1 'polypeptide(L)'
;MRTRIEITGENRPDEVVIYCKEITPETKAIEALLNRRFAEPSGLSFYKGDQQFFLSLREVLFFDTEDNHVYAHTKDSSYEVRMRLYELEAALPRYFVRVSRSSIVSILNVFSIHKNLTGLSLLTFRDTHKEIYCSRMYGKELAMKMNERYLYENS
;
A
#
# COMPACT_ATOMS: atom_id res chain seq x y z
N MET A 1 7.40 -21.31 -19.93
CA MET A 1 6.79 -20.01 -20.23
C MET A 1 7.90 -19.07 -20.70
N ARG A 2 7.73 -18.37 -21.82
CA ARG A 2 8.70 -17.36 -22.29
C ARG A 2 8.07 -15.99 -22.09
N THR A 3 8.76 -15.08 -21.43
CA THR A 3 8.29 -13.70 -21.22
C THR A 3 9.00 -12.77 -22.18
N ARG A 4 8.28 -11.74 -22.67
CA ARG A 4 8.81 -10.67 -23.51
C ARG A 4 8.17 -9.36 -23.05
N ILE A 5 8.96 -8.30 -23.00
CA ILE A 5 8.51 -6.93 -22.70
C ILE A 5 8.81 -6.10 -23.95
N GLU A 6 7.83 -5.35 -24.43
CA GLU A 6 7.92 -4.50 -25.63
C GLU A 6 7.49 -3.08 -25.27
N ILE A 7 8.21 -2.07 -25.77
CA ILE A 7 7.86 -0.66 -25.60
C ILE A 7 6.95 -0.25 -26.76
N THR A 8 5.73 0.17 -26.48
CA THR A 8 4.68 0.42 -27.50
C THR A 8 4.53 1.89 -27.92
N GLY A 9 5.47 2.76 -27.55
CA GLY A 9 5.50 4.17 -27.91
C GLY A 9 4.74 5.08 -26.92
N GLU A 10 4.95 6.39 -27.01
CA GLU A 10 4.57 7.37 -25.97
C GLU A 10 3.06 7.62 -25.78
N ASN A 11 2.20 7.08 -26.65
CA ASN A 11 0.76 7.42 -26.70
C ASN A 11 -0.18 6.21 -26.51
N ARG A 12 0.31 5.07 -26.00
CA ARG A 12 -0.53 3.93 -25.63
C ARG A 12 -0.47 3.71 -24.13
N PRO A 13 -1.61 3.44 -23.47
CA PRO A 13 -1.58 3.05 -22.07
C PRO A 13 -0.81 1.73 -21.93
N ASP A 14 -0.20 1.53 -20.76
CA ASP A 14 0.45 0.26 -20.43
C ASP A 14 -0.59 -0.88 -20.53
N GLU A 15 -0.26 -1.89 -21.33
CA GLU A 15 -1.10 -3.06 -21.56
C GLU A 15 -0.31 -4.34 -21.27
N VAL A 16 -0.98 -5.31 -20.64
CA VAL A 16 -0.43 -6.66 -20.46
C VAL A 16 -1.24 -7.64 -21.29
N VAL A 17 -0.63 -8.17 -22.36
CA VAL A 17 -1.26 -9.17 -23.24
C VAL A 17 -0.68 -10.56 -22.95
N ILE A 18 -1.55 -11.52 -22.64
CA ILE A 18 -1.15 -12.91 -22.35
C ILE A 18 -1.40 -13.79 -23.58
N TYR A 19 -0.35 -14.07 -24.33
CA TYR A 19 -0.40 -15.08 -25.40
C TYR A 19 -0.18 -16.48 -24.81
N CYS A 20 -1.17 -17.35 -24.97
CA CYS A 20 -1.11 -18.74 -24.52
C CYS A 20 -1.60 -19.69 -25.62
N LYS A 21 -1.12 -20.94 -25.60
CA LYS A 21 -1.57 -21.98 -26.54
C LYS A 21 -3.04 -22.37 -26.28
N GLU A 22 -3.43 -22.39 -25.02
CA GLU A 22 -4.77 -22.70 -24.53
C GLU A 22 -4.99 -21.98 -23.20
N ILE A 23 -6.26 -21.63 -22.89
CA ILE A 23 -6.63 -21.08 -21.59
C ILE A 23 -6.70 -22.23 -20.59
N THR A 24 -5.72 -22.30 -19.71
CA THR A 24 -5.62 -23.27 -18.61
C THR A 24 -5.83 -22.60 -17.25
N PRO A 25 -6.07 -23.35 -16.16
CA PRO A 25 -6.13 -22.80 -14.80
C PRO A 25 -4.91 -21.94 -14.43
N GLU A 26 -3.72 -22.29 -14.93
CA GLU A 26 -2.50 -21.53 -14.72
C GLU A 26 -2.54 -20.17 -15.43
N THR A 27 -3.03 -20.10 -16.68
CA THR A 27 -3.17 -18.82 -17.40
C THR A 27 -4.22 -17.91 -16.77
N LYS A 28 -5.33 -18.48 -16.29
CA LYS A 28 -6.36 -17.79 -15.50
C LYS A 28 -5.80 -17.24 -14.18
N ALA A 29 -4.95 -18.01 -13.50
CA ALA A 29 -4.29 -17.56 -12.27
C ALA A 29 -3.36 -16.36 -12.52
N ILE A 30 -2.63 -16.35 -13.64
CA ILE A 30 -1.77 -15.23 -14.02
C ILE A 30 -2.59 -13.98 -14.37
N GLU A 31 -3.68 -14.13 -15.14
CA GLU A 31 -4.65 -13.05 -15.40
C GLU A 31 -5.17 -12.45 -14.08
N ALA A 32 -5.64 -13.29 -13.16
CA ALA A 32 -6.17 -12.84 -11.88
C ALA A 32 -5.12 -12.11 -11.01
N LEU A 33 -3.88 -12.57 -11.01
CA LEU A 33 -2.78 -11.91 -10.30
C LEU A 33 -2.46 -10.53 -10.87
N LEU A 34 -2.48 -10.39 -12.20
CA LEU A 34 -2.26 -9.11 -12.87
C LEU A 34 -3.43 -8.16 -12.61
N ASN A 35 -4.67 -8.62 -12.77
CA ASN A 35 -5.86 -7.82 -12.49
C ASN A 35 -5.90 -7.35 -11.03
N ARG A 36 -5.54 -8.20 -10.06
CA ARG A 36 -5.44 -7.76 -8.66
C ARG A 36 -4.34 -6.72 -8.43
N ARG A 37 -3.25 -6.78 -9.20
CA ARG A 37 -2.10 -5.89 -9.04
C ARG A 37 -2.30 -4.52 -9.69
N PHE A 38 -3.09 -4.47 -10.77
CA PHE A 38 -3.46 -3.23 -11.47
C PHE A 38 -4.86 -2.73 -11.11
N ALA A 39 -5.64 -3.50 -10.35
CA ALA A 39 -6.81 -2.98 -9.66
C ALA A 39 -6.32 -1.93 -8.66
N GLU A 40 -6.45 -0.66 -9.01
CA GLU A 40 -6.65 0.38 -8.01
C GLU A 40 -7.80 -0.08 -7.12
N PRO A 41 -7.66 -0.09 -5.79
CA PRO A 41 -8.74 -0.49 -4.91
C PRO A 41 -9.95 0.38 -5.22
N SER A 42 -10.93 -0.23 -5.85
CA SER A 42 -12.14 0.47 -6.25
C SER A 42 -12.83 0.97 -4.98
N GLY A 43 -12.84 2.29 -4.81
CA GLY A 43 -13.81 2.99 -3.97
C GLY A 43 -13.64 2.83 -2.46
N LEU A 44 -12.41 2.92 -1.93
CA LEU A 44 -12.29 3.19 -0.48
C LEU A 44 -13.00 4.51 -0.17
N SER A 45 -13.96 4.46 0.75
CA SER A 45 -14.74 5.63 1.15
C SER A 45 -14.22 6.13 2.49
N PHE A 46 -13.94 7.43 2.53
CA PHE A 46 -13.37 8.12 3.68
C PHE A 46 -14.42 9.05 4.27
N TYR A 47 -14.49 9.20 5.59
CA TYR A 47 -15.57 9.96 6.23
C TYR A 47 -15.06 10.97 7.26
N LYS A 48 -15.76 12.10 7.37
CA LYS A 48 -15.73 13.00 8.52
C LYS A 48 -17.15 13.29 8.95
N GLY A 49 -17.59 12.66 10.04
CA GLY A 49 -19.01 12.63 10.40
C GLY A 49 -19.83 12.02 9.27
N ASP A 50 -20.83 12.76 8.79
CA ASP A 50 -21.73 12.30 7.74
C ASP A 50 -21.22 12.60 6.31
N GLN A 51 -20.11 13.33 6.18
CA GLN A 51 -19.56 13.67 4.87
C GLN A 51 -18.61 12.60 4.36
N GLN A 52 -18.86 12.10 3.16
CA GLN A 52 -18.00 11.16 2.44
C GLN A 52 -17.00 11.89 1.55
N PHE A 53 -15.77 11.40 1.54
CA PHE A 53 -14.62 11.88 0.78
C PHE A 53 -14.07 10.73 -0.07
N PHE A 54 -13.53 11.09 -1.23
CA PHE A 54 -12.86 10.20 -2.15
C PHE A 54 -11.41 10.69 -2.29
N LEU A 55 -10.48 9.93 -1.71
CA LEU A 55 -9.07 10.28 -1.67
C LEU A 55 -8.27 9.28 -2.51
N SER A 56 -7.20 9.76 -3.13
CA SER A 56 -6.20 8.84 -3.67
C SER A 56 -5.47 8.15 -2.53
N LEU A 57 -5.28 6.83 -2.64
CA LEU A 57 -4.45 6.11 -1.67
C LEU A 57 -3.00 6.59 -1.63
N ARG A 58 -2.54 7.32 -2.66
CA ARG A 58 -1.22 7.97 -2.63
C ARG A 58 -1.13 9.09 -1.60
N GLU A 59 -2.25 9.72 -1.26
CA GLU A 59 -2.34 10.79 -0.26
C GLU A 59 -2.32 10.23 1.18
N VAL A 60 -2.59 8.94 1.36
CA VAL A 60 -2.64 8.29 2.67
C VAL A 60 -1.23 7.91 3.13
N LEU A 61 -0.85 8.43 4.29
CA LEU A 61 0.42 8.14 4.97
C LEU A 61 0.35 6.80 5.70
N PHE A 62 -0.71 6.59 6.47
CA PHE A 62 -0.97 5.36 7.21
C PHE A 62 -2.44 5.24 7.57
N PHE A 63 -2.82 4.03 7.99
CA PHE A 63 -4.04 3.74 8.68
C PHE A 63 -3.71 3.33 10.12
N ASP A 64 -4.52 3.76 11.08
CA ASP A 64 -4.46 3.27 12.44
C ASP A 64 -5.87 3.01 13.00
N THR A 65 -5.93 2.39 14.17
CA THR A 65 -7.19 2.13 14.88
C THR A 65 -7.22 2.96 16.16
N GLU A 66 -8.25 3.77 16.28
CA GLU A 66 -8.55 4.60 17.46
C GLU A 66 -10.02 4.35 17.83
N ASP A 67 -10.30 4.05 19.10
CA ASP A 67 -11.64 3.78 19.62
C ASP A 67 -12.50 2.83 18.78
N ASN A 68 -11.91 1.70 18.34
CA ASN A 68 -12.51 0.67 17.48
C ASN A 68 -12.85 1.09 16.04
N HIS A 69 -12.47 2.29 15.64
CA HIS A 69 -12.62 2.81 14.28
C HIS A 69 -11.26 2.86 13.59
N VAL A 70 -11.24 2.66 12.27
CA VAL A 70 -10.01 2.78 11.49
C VAL A 70 -9.98 4.16 10.85
N TYR A 71 -8.84 4.83 10.95
CA TYR A 71 -8.64 6.14 10.34
C TYR A 71 -7.52 6.08 9.31
N ALA A 72 -7.78 6.68 8.14
CA ALA A 72 -6.76 7.01 7.16
C ALA A 72 -6.19 8.39 7.48
N HIS A 73 -4.87 8.47 7.63
CA HIS A 73 -4.17 9.73 7.88
C HIS A 73 -3.49 10.21 6.60
N THR A 74 -3.90 11.38 6.14
CA THR A 74 -3.19 12.18 5.14
C THR A 74 -2.24 13.14 5.85
N LYS A 75 -1.48 13.94 5.08
CA LYS A 75 -0.60 14.98 5.62
C LYS A 75 -1.30 15.93 6.60
N ASP A 76 -2.48 16.40 6.22
CA ASP A 76 -3.18 17.52 6.86
C ASP A 76 -4.48 17.10 7.57
N SER A 77 -4.88 15.83 7.43
CA SER A 77 -6.16 15.37 7.97
C SER A 77 -6.25 13.88 8.19
N SER A 78 -7.27 13.50 8.96
CA SER A 78 -7.64 12.12 9.24
C SER A 78 -9.10 11.90 8.84
N TYR A 79 -9.38 10.70 8.33
CA TYR A 79 -10.71 10.33 7.84
C TYR A 79 -11.04 8.92 8.30
N GLU A 80 -12.25 8.72 8.81
CA GLU A 80 -12.71 7.39 9.17
C GLU A 80 -12.87 6.52 7.92
N VAL A 81 -12.50 5.25 8.03
CA VAL A 81 -12.74 4.23 7.02
C VAL A 81 -13.60 3.14 7.66
N ARG A 82 -14.75 2.86 7.06
CA ARG A 82 -15.73 1.88 7.53
C ARG A 82 -15.37 0.44 7.11
N MET A 83 -14.10 0.08 7.25
CA MET A 83 -13.56 -1.27 7.05
C MET A 83 -12.73 -1.65 8.26
N ARG A 84 -12.69 -2.95 8.58
CA ARG A 84 -11.76 -3.44 9.60
C ARG A 84 -10.33 -3.42 9.06
N LEU A 85 -9.36 -3.24 9.96
CA LEU A 85 -7.96 -3.10 9.57
C LEU A 85 -7.42 -4.31 8.79
N TYR A 86 -7.88 -5.53 9.09
CA TYR A 86 -7.49 -6.74 8.35
C TYR A 86 -8.12 -6.79 6.94
N GLU A 87 -9.32 -6.23 6.75
CA GLU A 87 -9.96 -6.13 5.43
C GLU A 87 -9.21 -5.13 4.57
N LEU A 88 -8.81 -4.01 5.17
CA LEU A 88 -7.95 -3.01 4.54
C LEU A 88 -6.62 -3.63 4.11
N GLU A 89 -5.95 -4.37 4.99
CA GLU A 89 -4.70 -5.05 4.63
C GLU A 89 -4.83 -5.97 3.40
N ALA A 90 -5.94 -6.68 3.27
CA ALA A 90 -6.18 -7.58 2.14
C ALA A 90 -6.49 -6.84 0.82
N ALA A 91 -7.12 -5.67 0.91
CA ALA A 91 -7.57 -4.85 -0.21
C ALA A 91 -6.54 -3.79 -0.66
N LEU A 92 -5.66 -3.35 0.23
CA LEU A 92 -4.70 -2.29 -0.06
C LEU A 92 -3.56 -2.76 -0.97
N PRO A 93 -2.99 -1.86 -1.78
CA PRO A 93 -1.83 -2.16 -2.61
C PRO A 93 -0.63 -2.62 -1.78
N ARG A 94 0.29 -3.37 -2.40
CA ARG A 94 1.48 -3.96 -1.75
C ARG A 94 2.46 -2.95 -1.11
N TYR A 95 2.30 -1.66 -1.39
CA TYR A 95 3.09 -0.59 -0.76
C TYR A 95 2.49 -0.15 0.59
N PHE A 96 1.30 -0.60 0.95
CA PHE A 96 0.82 -0.57 2.32
C PHE A 96 1.32 -1.81 3.06
N VAL A 97 1.94 -1.59 4.22
CA VAL A 97 2.59 -2.64 4.99
C VAL A 97 2.11 -2.54 6.43
N ARG A 98 1.68 -3.66 7.00
CA ARG A 98 1.29 -3.70 8.40
C ARG A 98 2.51 -3.52 9.29
N VAL A 99 2.45 -2.57 10.22
CA VAL A 99 3.57 -2.21 11.09
C VAL A 99 3.28 -2.45 12.58
N SER A 100 2.01 -2.68 12.90
CA SER A 100 1.58 -3.06 14.25
C SER A 100 0.27 -3.86 14.19
N ARG A 101 -0.22 -4.30 15.35
CA ARG A 101 -1.55 -4.91 15.46
C ARG A 101 -2.67 -3.93 15.08
N SER A 102 -2.45 -2.63 15.17
CA SER A 102 -3.44 -1.58 14.97
C SER A 102 -3.08 -0.60 13.85
N SER A 103 -2.05 -0.85 13.04
CA SER A 103 -1.60 0.12 12.04
C SER A 103 -0.99 -0.47 10.77
N ILE A 104 -1.26 0.19 9.64
CA ILE A 104 -0.73 -0.10 8.30
C ILE A 104 -0.13 1.18 7.73
N VAL A 105 1.10 1.16 7.21
CA VAL A 105 1.79 2.34 6.67
C VAL A 105 1.94 2.27 5.16
N SER A 106 1.80 3.40 4.46
CA SER A 106 2.25 3.55 3.07
C SER A 106 3.77 3.73 3.04
N ILE A 107 4.50 2.74 2.56
CA ILE A 107 5.96 2.82 2.45
C ILE A 107 6.43 3.85 1.42
N LEU A 108 5.56 4.29 0.50
CA LEU A 108 5.88 5.34 -0.48
C LEU A 108 6.07 6.70 0.19
N ASN A 109 5.29 6.94 1.26
CA ASN A 109 5.27 8.22 1.96
C ASN A 109 6.27 8.29 3.13
N VAL A 110 6.88 7.17 3.51
CA VAL A 110 7.89 7.12 4.57
C VAL A 110 9.09 7.99 4.16
N PHE A 111 9.42 8.97 5.01
CA PHE A 111 10.56 9.86 4.86
C PHE A 111 11.80 9.35 5.58
N SER A 112 11.65 8.96 6.85
CA SER A 112 12.76 8.42 7.62
C SER A 112 12.29 7.33 8.59
N ILE A 113 13.22 6.44 8.94
CA ILE A 113 13.02 5.35 9.90
C ILE A 113 14.10 5.47 10.97
N HIS A 114 13.71 5.76 12.20
CA HIS A 114 14.61 5.80 13.35
C HIS A 114 14.42 4.55 14.21
N LYS A 115 15.42 3.65 14.19
CA LYS A 115 15.42 2.44 15.02
C LYS A 115 15.90 2.77 16.42
N ASN A 116 15.09 2.44 17.44
CA ASN A 116 15.53 2.59 18.82
C ASN A 116 16.15 1.28 19.36
N LEU A 117 16.88 1.40 20.48
CA LEU A 117 17.53 0.27 21.15
C LEU A 117 16.54 -0.81 21.61
N THR A 118 15.26 -0.46 21.77
CA THR A 118 14.19 -1.38 22.13
C THR A 118 13.57 -2.05 20.91
N GLY A 119 14.16 -1.97 19.71
CA GLY A 119 13.68 -2.68 18.52
C GLY A 119 12.35 -2.19 17.95
N LEU A 120 11.83 -1.06 18.44
CA LEU A 120 10.76 -0.32 17.77
C LEU A 120 11.39 0.62 16.74
N SER A 121 10.69 0.84 15.63
CA SER A 121 11.12 1.81 14.62
C SER A 121 10.11 2.93 14.56
N LEU A 122 10.57 4.17 14.70
CA LEU A 122 9.75 5.36 14.48
C LEU A 122 9.81 5.72 13.00
N LEU A 123 8.64 5.80 12.36
CA LEU A 123 8.49 6.21 10.96
C LEU A 123 7.95 7.64 10.95
N THR A 124 8.56 8.49 10.12
CA THR A 124 8.12 9.88 9.92
C THR A 124 7.80 10.12 8.45
N PHE A 125 7.02 11.17 8.17
CA PHE A 125 6.54 11.52 6.83
C PHE A 125 6.96 12.96 6.48
N ARG A 126 7.14 13.25 5.19
CA ARG A 126 7.55 14.59 4.76
C ARG A 126 6.46 15.62 5.05
N ASP A 127 6.89 16.81 5.46
CA ASP A 127 6.06 18.01 5.60
C ASP A 127 4.85 17.88 6.57
N THR A 128 4.89 16.93 7.50
CA THR A 128 3.87 16.79 8.55
C THR A 128 4.53 16.38 9.87
N HIS A 129 3.86 16.68 10.98
CA HIS A 129 4.27 16.26 12.31
C HIS A 129 3.83 14.83 12.64
N LYS A 130 3.09 14.18 11.74
CA LYS A 130 2.59 12.82 11.95
C LYS A 130 3.74 11.83 11.96
N GLU A 131 3.63 10.84 12.85
CA GLU A 131 4.59 9.77 13.03
C GLU A 131 3.88 8.48 13.41
N ILE A 132 4.52 7.34 13.15
CA ILE A 132 3.97 6.04 13.55
C ILE A 132 5.07 5.06 13.96
N TYR A 133 4.78 4.25 14.99
CA TYR A 133 5.70 3.22 15.45
C TYR A 133 5.44 1.89 14.74
N CYS A 134 6.51 1.31 14.21
CA CYS A 134 6.56 -0.09 13.84
C CYS A 134 7.01 -0.93 15.04
N SER A 135 6.18 -1.91 15.37
CA SER A 135 6.45 -2.87 16.44
C SER A 135 7.43 -3.96 16.00
N ARG A 136 8.17 -4.52 16.96
CA ARG A 136 9.21 -5.54 16.75
C ARG A 136 8.78 -6.68 15.82
N MET A 137 7.55 -7.17 16.02
CA MET A 137 6.99 -8.30 15.27
C MET A 137 6.91 -8.04 13.76
N TYR A 138 6.64 -6.80 13.37
CA TYR A 138 6.42 -6.41 11.97
C TYR A 138 7.65 -5.77 11.32
N GLY A 139 8.70 -5.48 12.11
CA GLY A 139 9.89 -4.77 11.62
C GLY A 139 10.63 -5.49 10.49
N LYS A 140 10.60 -6.83 10.45
CA LYS A 140 11.23 -7.62 9.38
C LYS A 140 10.54 -7.40 8.03
N GLU A 141 9.21 -7.40 8.02
CA GLU A 141 8.43 -7.20 6.79
C GLU A 141 8.59 -5.77 6.27
N LEU A 142 8.53 -4.78 7.17
CA LEU A 142 8.80 -3.39 6.82
C LEU A 142 10.18 -3.22 6.19
N ALA A 143 11.24 -3.81 6.79
CA ALA A 143 12.59 -3.72 6.27
C ALA A 143 12.73 -4.34 4.87
N MET A 144 12.12 -5.50 4.63
CA MET A 144 12.10 -6.15 3.32
C MET A 144 11.45 -5.23 2.27
N LYS A 145 10.32 -4.63 2.61
CA LYS A 145 9.55 -3.74 1.71
C LYS A 145 10.26 -2.43 1.40
N MET A 146 10.93 -1.85 2.39
CA MET A 146 11.76 -0.66 2.17
C MET A 146 12.96 -0.96 1.27
N ASN A 147 13.56 -2.16 1.39
CA ASN A 147 14.62 -2.59 0.50
C ASN A 147 14.13 -2.81 -0.93
N GLU A 148 12.95 -3.43 -1.12
CA GLU A 148 12.29 -3.51 -2.43
C GLU A 148 12.14 -2.11 -3.05
N ARG A 149 11.60 -1.14 -2.29
CA ARG A 149 11.44 0.25 -2.73
C ARG A 149 12.79 0.88 -3.15
N TYR A 150 13.82 0.76 -2.32
CA TYR A 150 15.14 1.32 -2.59
C TYR A 150 15.73 0.83 -3.92
N LEU A 151 15.58 -0.47 -4.21
CA LEU A 151 16.07 -1.05 -5.46
C LEU A 151 15.35 -0.45 -6.68
N TYR A 152 14.03 -0.25 -6.63
CA TYR A 152 13.27 0.35 -7.73
C TYR A 152 13.53 1.85 -7.92
N GLU A 153 13.78 2.61 -6.85
CA GLU A 153 14.01 4.06 -6.95
C GLU A 153 15.43 4.42 -7.43
N ASN A 154 16.38 3.46 -7.39
CA ASN A 154 17.79 3.68 -7.71
C ASN A 154 18.32 2.74 -8.81
N SER A 155 17.42 2.15 -9.62
CA SER A 155 17.77 1.42 -10.85
C SER A 155 17.33 2.21 -12.08
#